data_AF-A0A0D8XIY8-F1
#
_entry.id   AF-A0A0D8XIY8-F1
#
_cell.length_a   1.000
_cell.length_b   1.000
_cell.length_c   1.000
_cell.angle_alpha   90.00
_cell.angle_beta   90.00
_cell.angle_gamma   90.00
#
_symmetry.space_group_name_H-M   'P 1'
#
loop_
_entity.id
_entity.type
_entity.pdbx_description
1 polymer ?
#
loop_
_entity_poly.entity_id
_entity_poly.type
_entity_poly.pdbx_seq_one_letter_code
_entity_poly.pdbx_strand_id
1 'polypeptide(L)' 'MIAEKDVDETHFTPRDYQVELLDKACKRNVIVQLGTGAGKTFIAVLLLKEYGLQILPPYNDGGKRAFFVVDKGILLYTF' A
#
# COMPACT_ATOMS: atom_id res chain seq x y z
N MET A 1 34.52 -13.40 -5.47
CA MET A 1 33.41 -14.30 -5.13
C MET A 1 32.45 -13.47 -4.30
N ILE A 2 31.38 -12.95 -4.90
CA ILE A 2 30.37 -12.17 -4.17
C ILE A 2 29.32 -13.19 -3.74
N ALA A 3 29.15 -13.33 -2.43
CA ALA A 3 28.15 -14.18 -1.82
C ALA A 3 26.77 -13.85 -2.41
N GLU A 4 26.10 -14.87 -2.93
CA GLU A 4 24.65 -14.87 -3.09
C GLU A 4 24.06 -14.46 -1.76
N LYS A 5 23.50 -13.25 -1.74
CA LYS A 5 22.81 -12.74 -0.57
C LYS A 5 21.48 -13.48 -0.54
N ASP A 6 21.35 -14.40 0.41
CA ASP A 6 20.13 -15.13 0.75
C ASP A 6 18.90 -14.25 0.56
N VAL A 7 18.12 -14.54 -0.49
CA VAL A 7 16.85 -13.88 -0.74
C VAL A 7 15.86 -14.48 0.25
N ASP A 8 15.71 -13.78 1.37
CA ASP A 8 14.70 -14.03 2.40
C ASP A 8 13.34 -14.35 1.76
N GLU A 9 12.80 -15.56 2.00
CA GLU A 9 11.54 -16.09 1.42
C GLU A 9 10.26 -15.34 1.88
N THR A 10 10.39 -14.16 2.50
CA THR A 10 9.28 -13.32 2.98
C THR A 10 9.04 -12.06 2.12
N HIS A 11 9.58 -12.01 0.90
CA HIS A 11 9.28 -10.92 -0.04
C HIS A 11 7.85 -11.04 -0.59
N PHE A 12 6.95 -10.18 -0.12
CA PHE A 12 5.64 -9.96 -0.73
C PHE A 12 5.80 -9.29 -2.11
N THR A 13 6.10 -10.08 -3.13
CA THR A 13 6.17 -9.61 -4.52
C THR A 13 4.75 -9.36 -5.04
N PRO A 14 4.41 -8.14 -5.47
CA PRO A 14 3.09 -7.84 -6.03
C PRO A 14 2.87 -8.59 -7.33
N ARG A 15 1.62 -9.05 -7.54
CA ARG A 15 1.17 -9.60 -8.83
C ARG A 15 1.02 -8.46 -9.85
N ASP A 16 1.19 -8.75 -11.13
CA ASP A 16 1.14 -7.75 -12.21
C ASP A 16 -0.09 -6.83 -12.15
N TYR A 17 -1.27 -7.41 -11.92
CA TYR A 17 -2.51 -6.62 -11.80
C TYR A 17 -2.49 -5.67 -10.60
N GLN A 18 -1.81 -6.03 -9.51
CA GLN A 18 -1.70 -5.18 -8.31
C GLN A 18 -0.81 -3.98 -8.60
N VAL A 19 0.27 -4.17 -9.38
CA VAL A 19 1.16 -3.10 -9.84
C VAL A 19 0.41 -2.14 -10.78
N GLU A 20 -0.34 -2.66 -11.73
CA GLU A 20 -1.13 -1.83 -12.66
C GLU A 20 -2.19 -1.00 -11.92
N LEU A 21 -2.88 -1.61 -10.96
CA LEU A 21 -3.88 -0.92 -10.14
C LEU A 21 -3.23 0.15 -9.25
N LEU A 22 -2.06 -0.14 -8.68
CA LEU A 22 -1.28 0.83 -7.90
C LEU A 22 -0.88 2.04 -8.76
N ASP A 23 -0.32 1.81 -9.94
CA ASP A 23 0.08 2.89 -10.87
C ASP A 23 -1.11 3.80 -11.22
N LYS A 24 -2.28 3.21 -11.49
CA LYS A 24 -3.51 3.98 -11.74
C LYS A 24 -3.94 4.79 -10.51
N ALA A 25 -3.85 4.21 -9.32
CA ALA A 25 -4.22 4.85 -8.06
C ALA A 25 -3.25 5.97 -7.63
N CYS A 26 -1.97 5.89 -8.00
CA CYS A 26 -1.01 6.97 -7.80
C CYS A 26 -1.27 8.18 -8.71
N LYS A 27 -1.85 7.95 -9.90
CA LYS A 27 -2.14 9.01 -10.88
C LYS A 27 -3.48 9.70 -10.67
N ARG A 28 -4.49 8.98 -10.16
CA ARG A 28 -5.85 9.50 -9.95
C ARG A 28 -6.65 8.68 -8.95
N ASN A 29 -7.79 9.19 -8.51
CA ASN A 29 -8.75 8.43 -7.72
C ASN A 29 -9.36 7.29 -8.55
N VAL A 30 -9.34 6.06 -8.03
CA VAL A 30 -9.81 4.86 -8.73
C VAL A 30 -10.71 4.03 -7.81
N ILE A 31 -11.80 3.51 -8.35
CA ILE A 31 -12.60 2.46 -7.73
C ILE A 31 -12.18 1.12 -8.33
N VAL A 32 -11.79 0.18 -7.48
CA VAL A 32 -11.25 -1.12 -7.87
C VAL A 32 -12.21 -2.23 -7.45
N GLN A 33 -12.71 -3.01 -8.40
CA GLN A 33 -13.54 -4.19 -8.14
C GLN A 33 -12.68 -5.46 -8.15
N LEU A 34 -12.50 -6.08 -6.98
CA LEU A 34 -11.74 -7.33 -6.82
C LEU A 34 -12.48 -8.30 -5.91
N GLY A 35 -12.44 -9.59 -6.28
CA GLY A 35 -12.97 -10.70 -5.48
C GLY A 35 -12.32 -10.83 -4.10
N THR A 36 -12.92 -11.65 -3.22
CA THR A 36 -12.31 -12.02 -1.93
C THR A 36 -10.99 -12.75 -2.15
N GLY A 37 -10.02 -12.56 -1.25
CA GLY A 37 -8.67 -13.18 -1.38
C GLY A 37 -7.76 -12.58 -2.47
N ALA A 38 -8.22 -11.65 -3.30
CA ALA A 38 -7.43 -11.04 -4.38
C ALA A 38 -6.34 -10.06 -3.91
N GLY A 39 -6.18 -9.84 -2.61
CA GLY A 39 -5.17 -8.94 -2.05
C GLY A 39 -5.53 -7.45 -2.09
N LYS A 40 -6.82 -7.10 -1.90
CA LYS A 40 -7.27 -5.69 -1.81
C LYS A 40 -6.51 -4.89 -0.75
N THR A 41 -6.34 -5.45 0.44
CA THR A 41 -5.58 -4.84 1.53
C THR A 41 -4.12 -4.64 1.15
N PHE A 42 -3.53 -5.61 0.44
CA PHE A 42 -2.15 -5.51 -0.01
C PHE A 42 -1.93 -4.34 -0.97
N ILE A 43 -2.84 -4.12 -1.93
CA ILE A 43 -2.80 -2.94 -2.81
C ILE A 43 -2.91 -1.65 -1.99
N ALA A 44 -3.77 -1.60 -0.97
CA ALA A 44 -3.90 -0.43 -0.10
C ALA A 44 -2.61 -0.13 0.68
N VAL A 45 -1.92 -1.17 1.18
CA VAL A 45 -0.63 -1.02 1.88
C VAL A 45 0.46 -0.51 0.92
N LEU A 46 0.50 -1.02 -0.31
CA LEU A 46 1.43 -0.50 -1.32
C LEU A 46 1.17 0.99 -1.62
N LEU A 47 -0.10 1.38 -1.74
CA LEU A 47 -0.47 2.78 -1.95
C LEU A 47 -0.02 3.64 -0.76
N LEU A 48 -0.24 3.20 0.48
CA LEU A 48 0.25 3.92 1.66
C LEU A 48 1.77 4.09 1.65
N LYS A 49 2.51 3.06 1.22
CA LYS A 49 3.96 3.10 1.08
C LYS A 49 4.42 4.12 0.04
N GLU A 50 3.77 4.17 -1.13
CA GLU A 50 4.06 5.17 -2.17
C GLU A 50 3.80 6.60 -1.69
N TYR A 51 2.75 6.81 -0.88
CA TYR A 51 2.44 8.11 -0.28
C TYR A 51 3.19 8.39 1.03
N GLY A 52 4.10 7.51 1.46
CA GLY A 52 4.75 7.57 2.77
C GLY A 52 5.43 8.91 3.05
N LEU A 53 6.18 9.45 2.09
CA LEU A 53 6.85 10.75 2.24
C LEU A 53 5.89 11.92 2.46
N GLN A 54 4.65 11.80 1.99
CA GLN A 54 3.62 12.81 2.18
C GLN A 54 2.88 12.63 3.51
N ILE A 55 2.86 11.41 4.05
CA ILE A 55 2.13 11.04 5.27
C ILE A 55 3.00 11.22 6.52
N LEU A 56 4.28 10.86 6.43
CA LEU A 56 5.24 10.87 7.54
C LEU A 56 5.39 12.21 8.29
N PRO A 57 5.33 13.38 7.62
CA PRO A 57 5.47 14.64 8.36
C PRO A 57 4.35 14.83 9.42
N PRO A 58 4.64 15.60 10.48
CA PRO A 58 3.62 16.03 11.41
C PRO A 58 2.46 16.74 10.70
N TYR A 59 1.25 16.61 11.22
CA TYR A 59 0.06 17.22 10.61
C TYR A 59 0.20 18.74 10.52
N ASN A 60 0.80 19.35 11.55
CA ASN A 60 1.06 20.79 11.62
C ASN A 60 2.11 21.26 10.60
N ASP A 61 2.91 20.33 10.05
CA ASP A 61 3.97 20.60 9.07
C ASP A 61 3.53 20.19 7.65
N GLY A 62 2.23 20.05 7.41
CA GLY A 62 1.67 19.70 6.09
C GLY A 62 1.63 18.19 5.78
N GLY A 63 1.86 17.34 6.80
CA GLY A 63 1.71 15.90 6.66
C GLY A 63 0.28 15.47 6.35
N LYS A 64 0.12 14.67 5.30
CA LYS A 64 -1.16 14.08 4.89
C LYS A 64 -1.55 12.93 5.83
N ARG A 65 -2.83 12.60 5.86
CA ARG A 65 -3.37 11.48 6.63
C ARG A 65 -4.15 10.56 5.71
N ALA A 66 -3.96 9.26 5.88
CA ALA A 66 -4.65 8.25 5.12
C ALA A 66 -5.46 7.37 6.07
N PHE A 67 -6.68 7.03 5.66
CA PHE A 67 -7.60 6.21 6.44
C PHE A 67 -7.98 4.98 5.63
N PHE A 68 -7.95 3.81 6.27
CA PHE A 68 -8.45 2.57 5.69
C PHE A 68 -9.75 2.20 6.42
N VAL A 69 -10.87 2.36 5.73
CA VAL A 69 -12.21 2.16 6.30
C VAL A 69 -12.76 0.80 5.86
N VAL A 70 -13.18 0.00 6.82
CA VAL A 70 -13.79 -1.32 6.61
C VAL A 70 -15.13 -1.36 7.33
N ASP A 71 -16.11 -2.04 6.73
CA ASP A 71 -17.48 -2.16 7.26
C ASP A 71 -17.52 -2.81 8.67
N LYS A 72 -16.67 -3.81 8.91
CA LYS A 72 -16.56 -4.49 10.21
C LYS A 72 -15.33 -4.07 11.01
N GLY A 73 -15.33 -2.80 11.42
CA GLY A 73 -14.34 -2.23 12.35
C GLY A 73 -13.24 -1.42 11.68
N ILE A 74 -12.85 -0.33 12.31
CA ILE A 74 -11.71 0.50 11.89
C ILE A 74 -10.42 -0.26 12.20
N LEU A 75 -9.60 -0.50 11.18
CA LEU A 75 -8.22 -0.92 11.36
C LEU A 75 -7.34 0.33 11.22
N LEU A 76 -7.23 1.10 12.30
CA LEU A 76 -6.34 2.26 12.38
C LEU A 76 -4.91 1.76 12.50
N TYR A 77 -4.17 1.80 11.39
CA TYR A 77 -2.71 1.85 11.44
C TYR A 77 -2.31 3.32 11.42
N THR A 78 -2.11 3.89 12.60
CA THR A 78 -1.35 5.14 12.73
C THR A 78 0.12 4.77 12.67
N PHE A 79 0.85 5.29 11.68
CA PHE A 79 2.31 5.36 11.69
C PHE A 79 2.74 6.71 12.23
#